data_AF-A0A1U7D9X3-F1
#
_entry.id   AF-A0A1U7D9X3-F1
#
_cell.length_a   1.000
_cell.length_b   1.000
_cell.length_c   1.000
_cell.angle_alpha   90.00
_cell.angle_beta   90.00
_cell.angle_gamma   90.00
#
_symmetry.space_group_name_H-M   'P 1'
#
loop_
_entity.id
_entity.type
_entity.pdbx_description
1 polymer ?
#
loop_
_entity_poly.entity_id
_entity_poly.type
_entity_poly.pdbx_seq_one_letter_code
_entity_poly.pdbx_strand_id
1 'polypeptide(L)' 'MDWNRITRNWNRASQRLQDRFPDTDPDILSAPPPDLDHVARHVAERHDLTYAEALVEVQDLFFAESLPEPVRQKVA' A
#
# COMPACT_ATOMS: atom_id res chain seq x y z
N MET A 1 5.10 1.22 11.18
CA MET A 1 3.84 1.48 10.44
C MET A 1 2.76 0.58 11.00
N ASP A 2 1.56 1.09 11.28
CA ASP A 2 0.43 0.31 11.81
C ASP A 2 -0.40 -0.33 10.68
N TRP A 3 -0.08 -1.58 10.31
CA TRP A 3 -0.81 -2.32 9.26
C TRP A 3 -2.32 -2.43 9.56
N ASN A 4 -2.69 -2.70 10.81
CA ASN A 4 -4.09 -2.74 11.26
C ASN A 4 -4.87 -1.44 11.00
N ARG A 5 -4.18 -0.30 10.89
CA ARG A 5 -4.82 0.98 10.56
C ARG A 5 -5.06 1.10 9.06
N ILE A 6 -4.13 0.61 8.25
CA ILE A 6 -4.22 0.59 6.78
C ILE A 6 -5.35 -0.34 6.35
N THR A 7 -5.43 -1.54 6.94
CA THR A 7 -6.47 -2.54 6.61
C THR A 7 -7.89 -2.08 6.95
N ARG A 8 -8.07 -1.21 7.97
CA ARG A 8 -9.38 -0.59 8.27
C ARG A 8 -9.89 0.32 7.15
N ASN A 9 -8.98 0.92 6.37
CA ASN A 9 -9.30 1.76 5.22
C ASN A 9 -8.81 1.12 3.92
N TRP A 10 -8.81 -0.22 3.86
CA TRP A 10 -8.16 -0.96 2.78
C TRP A 10 -8.66 -0.55 1.40
N ASN A 11 -9.96 -0.34 1.20
CA ASN A 11 -10.51 0.12 -0.08
C ASN A 11 -9.84 1.39 -0.63
N ARG A 12 -9.52 2.35 0.25
CA ARG A 12 -8.84 3.58 -0.17
C ARG A 12 -7.36 3.34 -0.41
N ALA A 13 -6.75 2.52 0.45
CA ALA A 13 -5.34 2.16 0.35
C ALA A 13 -5.05 1.35 -0.93
N SER A 14 -5.89 0.38 -1.27
CA SER A 14 -5.78 -0.45 -2.46
C SER A 14 -5.98 0.35 -3.74
N GLN A 15 -6.90 1.32 -3.76
CA GLN A 15 -7.05 2.26 -4.88
C GLN A 15 -5.76 3.06 -5.11
N ARG A 16 -5.19 3.64 -4.05
CA ARG A 16 -3.92 4.38 -4.16
C ARG A 16 -2.75 3.50 -4.57
N LEU A 17 -2.75 2.24 -4.11
CA LEU A 17 -1.77 1.25 -4.53
C LEU A 17 -1.91 0.96 -6.02
N GLN A 18 -3.12 0.78 -6.52
CA GLN A 18 -3.38 0.56 -7.95
C GLN A 18 -3.05 1.79 -8.80
N ASP A 19 -3.32 3.00 -8.31
CA ASP A 19 -2.94 4.25 -8.99
C ASP A 19 -1.41 4.39 -9.13
N ARG A 20 -0.66 3.94 -8.12
CA ARG A 20 0.82 3.98 -8.11
C ARG A 20 1.43 2.80 -8.89
N PHE A 21 0.80 1.64 -8.83
CA PHE A 21 1.27 0.36 -9.36
C PHE A 21 0.17 -0.29 -10.22
N PRO A 22 0.03 0.13 -11.50
CA PRO A 22 -1.11 -0.24 -12.34
C PRO A 22 -1.17 -1.73 -12.71
N ASP A 23 -0.04 -2.44 -12.67
CA ASP A 23 0.05 -3.87 -13.02
C ASP A 23 -0.24 -4.80 -11.82
N THR A 24 -0.57 -4.22 -10.67
CA THR A 24 -0.97 -4.96 -9.48
C THR A 24 -2.34 -5.60 -9.67
N ASP A 25 -2.43 -6.88 -9.36
CA ASP A 25 -3.65 -7.67 -9.54
C ASP A 25 -4.79 -7.19 -8.61
N PRO A 26 -5.90 -6.63 -9.15
CA PRO A 26 -6.98 -6.09 -8.35
C PRO A 26 -7.74 -7.18 -7.58
N ASP A 27 -7.76 -8.42 -8.06
CA ASP A 27 -8.43 -9.52 -7.37
C ASP A 27 -7.67 -9.91 -6.08
N ILE A 28 -6.33 -9.82 -6.10
CA ILE A 28 -5.49 -10.03 -4.92
C ILE A 28 -5.64 -8.87 -3.93
N LEU A 29 -5.89 -7.66 -4.41
CA LEU A 29 -6.13 -6.47 -3.60
C LEU A 29 -7.60 -6.32 -3.17
N SER A 30 -8.50 -7.23 -3.55
CA SER A 30 -9.92 -7.17 -3.19
C SER A 30 -10.17 -7.31 -1.68
N ALA A 31 -9.27 -7.98 -0.98
CA ALA A 31 -9.27 -8.13 0.47
C ALA A 31 -7.90 -7.68 1.03
N PRO A 32 -7.84 -7.17 2.28
CA PRO A 32 -6.58 -6.79 2.89
C PRO A 32 -5.66 -7.99 3.05
N PRO A 33 -4.43 -7.94 2.50
CA PRO A 33 -3.41 -8.96 2.72
C PRO A 33 -3.04 -9.08 4.20
N PRO A 34 -2.44 -10.22 4.62
CA PRO A 34 -2.13 -10.46 6.02
C PRO A 34 -1.12 -9.46 6.59
N ASP A 35 -0.21 -8.98 5.75
CA ASP A 35 0.84 -8.03 6.12
C ASP A 35 1.29 -7.21 4.91
N LEU A 36 2.18 -6.26 5.19
CA LEU A 36 2.81 -5.38 4.22
C LEU A 36 3.74 -6.13 3.26
N ASP A 37 4.41 -7.17 3.74
CA ASP A 37 5.33 -8.00 2.97
C ASP A 37 4.66 -8.68 1.78
N HIS A 38 3.42 -9.14 1.95
CA HIS A 38 2.64 -9.71 0.85
C HIS A 38 2.35 -8.67 -0.24
N VAL A 39 2.07 -7.43 0.13
CA VAL A 39 1.90 -6.34 -0.86
C VAL A 39 3.21 -6.02 -1.55
N ALA A 40 4.29 -5.86 -0.79
CA ALA A 40 5.61 -5.54 -1.34
C ALA A 40 6.12 -6.62 -2.30
N ARG A 41 5.91 -7.91 -1.97
CA ARG A 41 6.30 -9.01 -2.85
C ARG A 41 5.50 -9.02 -4.15
N HIS A 42 4.19 -8.79 -4.07
CA HIS A 42 3.33 -8.72 -5.26
C HIS A 42 3.73 -7.54 -6.17
N VAL A 43 4.00 -6.37 -5.59
CA VAL A 43 4.49 -5.20 -6.33
C VAL A 43 5.85 -5.49 -6.97
N ALA A 44 6.78 -6.13 -6.24
CA ALA A 44 8.08 -6.53 -6.76
C ALA A 44 7.96 -7.45 -7.98
N GLU A 45 7.12 -8.49 -7.87
CA GLU A 45 6.88 -9.46 -8.95
C GLU A 45 6.25 -8.82 -10.19
N ARG A 46 5.39 -7.81 -10.03
CA ARG A 46 4.66 -7.19 -11.14
C ARG A 46 5.39 -6.01 -11.79
N HIS A 47 6.30 -5.35 -11.09
CA HIS A 47 6.94 -4.11 -11.53
C HIS A 47 8.46 -4.22 -11.76
N ASP A 48 9.00 -5.44 -11.80
CA ASP A 48 10.45 -5.69 -11.96
C ASP A 48 11.30 -4.94 -10.92
N LEU A 49 10.77 -4.84 -9.70
CA LEU A 49 11.46 -4.23 -8.57
C LEU A 49 12.07 -5.32 -7.70
N THR A 50 13.18 -5.00 -7.03
CA THR A 50 13.61 -5.84 -5.92
C THR A 50 12.59 -5.73 -4.77
N TYR A 51 12.51 -6.78 -3.94
CA TYR A 51 11.65 -6.74 -2.75
C TYR A 51 11.96 -5.53 -1.86
N ALA A 52 13.24 -5.13 -1.74
CA ALA A 52 13.62 -3.97 -0.92
C ALA A 52 13.07 -2.65 -1.50
N GLU A 53 13.15 -2.46 -2.82
CA GLU A 53 12.60 -1.29 -3.50
C GLU A 53 11.07 -1.24 -3.39
N ALA A 54 10.40 -2.36 -3.67
CA ALA A 54 8.95 -2.45 -3.54
C ALA A 54 8.50 -2.20 -2.10
N LEU A 55 9.22 -2.74 -1.11
CA LEU A 55 8.92 -2.51 0.31
C LEU A 55 9.06 -1.04 0.69
N VAL A 56 10.07 -0.33 0.18
CA VAL A 56 10.24 1.11 0.43
C VAL A 56 9.09 1.90 -0.18
N GLU A 57 8.77 1.66 -1.45
CA GLU A 57 7.70 2.41 -2.13
C GLU A 57 6.31 2.13 -1.52
N VAL A 58 6.02 0.87 -1.17
CA VAL A 58 4.75 0.50 -0.53
C VAL A 58 4.65 1.10 0.88
N GLN A 59 5.76 1.13 1.64
CA GLN A 59 5.81 1.84 2.93
C GLN A 59 5.59 3.34 2.78
N ASP A 60 6.20 3.98 1.78
CA ASP A 60 6.04 5.41 1.54
C ASP A 60 4.59 5.74 1.17
N LEU A 61 4.01 4.97 0.25
CA LEU A 61 2.61 5.11 -0.16
C LEU A 61 1.64 5.01 1.01
N PHE A 62 1.79 3.97 1.83
CA PHE A 62 0.91 3.77 2.97
C PHE A 62 1.28 4.62 4.19
N PHE A 63 2.42 5.32 4.18
CA PHE A 63 2.78 6.20 5.29
C PHE A 63 1.74 7.31 5.42
N ALA A 64 1.30 7.90 4.31
CA ALA A 64 0.19 8.86 4.27
C ALA A 64 -1.12 8.28 4.84
N GLU A 65 -1.35 6.97 4.67
CA GLU A 65 -2.48 6.24 5.25
C GLU A 65 -2.25 5.84 6.73
N SER A 66 -1.02 5.87 7.22
CA SER A 66 -0.74 5.63 8.64
C SER A 66 -0.95 6.88 9.50
N LEU A 67 -0.97 8.07 8.88
CA LEU A 67 -1.11 9.35 9.59
C LEU A 67 -2.52 9.56 10.15
N PRO A 68 -2.65 10.17 11.34
CA PRO A 68 -3.94 10.57 11.88
C PRO A 68 -4.65 11.62 11.03
N GLU A 69 -5.99 11.52 10.95
CA GLU A 69 -6.89 12.45 10.24
C GLU A 69 -6.47 13.94 10.34
N PRO A 70 -6.18 14.50 11.54
CA PRO A 70 -5.78 15.90 11.67
C PRO A 70 -4.44 16.26 11.00
N VAL A 71 -3.59 15.28 10.70
CA VAL A 71 -2.31 15.46 10.01
C VAL A 71 -2.48 15.33 8.50
N ARG A 72 -3.37 14.44 8.02
CA ARG A 72 -3.65 14.24 6.60
C ARG A 72 -4.19 15.50 5.90
N GLN A 73 -4.90 16.38 6.61
CA GLN A 73 -5.50 17.60 6.04
C GLN A 73 -4.50 18.74 5.81
N LYS A 74 -3.27 18.64 6.33
CA LYS A 74 -2.23 19.68 6.19
C LYS A 74 -1.19 19.40 5.09
N VAL A 75 -1.25 18.23 4.46
CA VAL A 75 -0.26 17.73 3.49
C VAL A 75 -0.85 17.47 2.11
N ALA A 76 -2.11 17.86 1.87
CA ALA A 76 -2.78 17.81 0.57
C ALA A 76 -2.79 19.18 -0.10
#